data_AF-A0A433NNR9-F1
#
_entry.id   AF-A0A433NNR9-F1
#
_cell.length_a   1.000
_cell.length_b   1.000
_cell.length_c   1.000
_cell.angle_alpha   90.00
_cell.angle_beta   90.00
_cell.angle_gamma   90.00
#
_symmetry.space_group_name_H-M   'P 1'
#
loop_
_entity.id
_entity.type
_entity.pdbx_description
1 polymer ?
#
loop_
_entity_poly.entity_id
_entity_poly.type
_entity_poly.pdbx_seq_one_letter_code
_entity_poly.pdbx_strand_id
1 'polypeptide(L)' 'MERRRISLSLVESVLDNPQQIIQEKEGRKAYQSQVDFGDGKIFLLRVLVADDVDPKVVITVYRTSKIEKYWRQP' A
#
# COMPACT_ATOMS: atom_id res chain seq x y z
N MET A 1 8.06 -12.93 -0.19
CA MET A 1 7.31 -12.12 0.81
C MET A 1 8.00 -12.04 2.19
N GLU A 2 9.23 -12.54 2.35
CA GLU A 2 9.90 -12.63 3.66
C GLU A 2 10.65 -11.36 4.14
N ARG A 3 10.89 -10.38 3.26
CA ARG A 3 11.86 -9.31 3.58
C ARG A 3 11.33 -8.05 4.29
N ARG A 4 10.06 -8.00 4.74
CA ARG A 4 9.50 -6.78 5.37
C ARG A 4 8.54 -6.97 6.55
N ARG A 5 8.28 -8.20 7.01
CA ARG A 5 7.25 -8.50 8.06
C ARG A 5 5.89 -7.85 7.73
N ILE A 6 5.43 -7.98 6.49
CA ILE A 6 4.09 -7.53 6.08
C ILE A 6 3.29 -8.81 5.85
N SER A 7 2.26 -9.04 6.64
CA SER A 7 1.39 -10.20 6.50
C SER A 7 0.49 -10.06 5.26
N LEU A 8 0.12 -11.18 4.66
CA LEU A 8 -0.80 -11.20 3.52
C LEU A 8 -2.15 -10.56 3.89
N SER A 9 -2.67 -10.88 5.07
CA SER A 9 -3.94 -10.34 5.57
C SER A 9 -3.95 -8.81 5.67
N LEU A 10 -2.80 -8.20 5.96
CA LEU A 10 -2.69 -6.74 5.99
C LEU A 10 -2.70 -6.15 4.57
N VAL A 11 -2.10 -6.85 3.61
CA VAL A 11 -2.16 -6.46 2.20
C VAL A 11 -3.59 -6.55 1.68
N GLU A 12 -4.29 -7.65 1.96
CA GLU A 12 -5.70 -7.85 1.61
C GLU A 12 -6.58 -6.77 2.22
N SER A 13 -6.42 -6.47 3.52
CA SER A 13 -7.16 -5.39 4.18
C SER A 13 -6.97 -4.02 3.52
N VAL A 14 -5.75 -3.70 3.06
CA VAL A 14 -5.47 -2.43 2.34
C VAL A 14 -6.01 -2.44 0.91
N LEU A 15 -6.05 -3.60 0.25
CA LEU A 15 -6.65 -3.73 -1.08
C LEU A 15 -8.17 -3.58 -1.02
N ASP A 16 -8.81 -4.15 0.00
CA ASP A 16 -10.27 -4.13 0.18
C ASP A 16 -10.76 -2.77 0.67
N ASN A 17 -10.05 -2.17 1.64
CA ASN A 17 -10.43 -0.90 2.27
C ASN A 17 -9.23 0.07 2.35
N PRO A 18 -8.74 0.57 1.20
CA PRO A 18 -7.65 1.53 1.18
C PRO A 18 -8.09 2.85 1.81
N GLN A 19 -7.25 3.47 2.64
CA GLN A 19 -7.51 4.85 3.06
C GLN A 19 -7.33 5.82 1.88
N GLN A 20 -6.40 5.52 0.97
CA GLN A 20 -6.22 6.26 -0.28
C GLN A 20 -5.89 5.34 -1.44
N ILE A 21 -6.40 5.70 -2.61
CA ILE A 21 -5.97 5.14 -3.90
C ILE A 21 -5.32 6.28 -4.67
N ILE A 22 -4.01 6.20 -4.87
CA ILE A 22 -3.23 7.23 -5.59
C ILE A 22 -2.84 6.69 -6.96
N GLN A 23 -3.05 7.49 -8.00
CA GLN A 23 -2.54 7.17 -9.33
C GLN A 23 -1.03 7.38 -9.36
N GLU A 24 -0.31 6.32 -9.71
CA GLU A 24 1.13 6.33 -9.88
C GLU A 24 1.49 6.45 -11.37
N LYS A 25 2.79 6.46 -11.67
CA LYS A 25 3.28 6.44 -13.04
C LYS A 25 2.96 5.09 -13.71
N GLU A 26 2.99 5.11 -15.05
CA GLU A 26 2.88 3.89 -15.87
C GLU A 26 1.55 3.14 -15.67
N GLY A 27 0.45 3.86 -15.43
CA GLY A 27 -0.88 3.24 -15.30
C GLY A 27 -1.10 2.46 -14.00
N ARG A 28 -0.16 2.51 -13.04
CA ARG A 28 -0.28 1.79 -11.76
C ARG A 28 -1.08 2.60 -10.75
N LYS A 29 -1.66 1.89 -9.78
CA LYS A 29 -2.30 2.50 -8.60
C LYS A 29 -1.60 2.07 -7.32
N ALA A 30 -1.45 3.00 -6.40
CA ALA A 30 -1.04 2.73 -5.03
C ALA A 30 -2.27 2.71 -4.13
N TYR A 31 -2.65 1.51 -3.69
CA TYR A 31 -3.59 1.31 -2.59
C TYR A 31 -2.79 1.46 -1.31
N GLN A 32 -3.13 2.44 -0.48
CA GLN A 32 -2.32 2.78 0.68
C GLN A 32 -3.14 3.07 1.92
N SER A 33 -2.61 2.64 3.06
CA SER A 33 -3.16 2.92 4.39
C SER A 33 -2.04 3.08 5.41
N GLN A 34 -2.30 3.91 6.42
CA GLN A 34 -1.52 4.06 7.62
C GLN A 34 -1.77 2.85 8.53
N VAL A 35 -0.71 2.20 8.96
CA VAL A 35 -0.77 0.97 9.75
C VAL A 35 0.26 1.02 10.88
N ASP A 36 -0.16 0.63 12.07
CA ASP A 36 0.72 0.23 13.17
C ASP A 36 1.06 -1.25 13.03
N PHE A 37 2.36 -1.57 13.01
CA PHE A 37 2.83 -2.95 12.88
C PHE A 37 3.12 -3.62 14.23
N GLY A 38 2.58 -3.07 15.32
CA GLY A 38 2.67 -3.58 16.68
C GLY A 38 3.79 -2.95 17.52
N ASP A 39 4.44 -1.90 17.00
CA ASP A 39 5.49 -1.15 17.70
C ASP A 39 5.03 0.25 18.16
N GLY A 40 3.74 0.58 17.99
CA GLY A 40 3.17 1.89 18.34
C GLY A 40 3.49 2.97 17.31
N LYS A 41 4.22 2.64 16.23
CA LYS A 41 4.62 3.58 15.21
C LYS A 41 3.81 3.38 13.94
N ILE A 42 3.23 4.47 13.47
CA ILE A 42 2.49 4.49 12.22
C ILE A 42 3.45 4.51 11.03
N PHE A 43 3.25 3.57 10.11
CA PHE A 43 3.88 3.55 8.80
C PHE A 43 2.81 3.63 7.72
N LEU A 44 3.19 4.14 6.54
CA LEU A 44 2.35 4.01 5.35
C LEU A 44 2.68 2.68 4.68
N LEU A 45 1.70 1.78 4.61
CA LEU A 45 1.74 0.59 3.77
C LEU A 45 1.25 0.97 2.37
N ARG A 46 2.06 0.67 1.35
CA ARG A 46 1.74 0.90 -0.06
C ARG A 46 1.73 -0.42 -0.83
N VAL A 47 0.61 -0.69 -1.49
CA VAL A 47 0.38 -1.84 -2.37
C VAL A 47 0.24 -1.30 -3.80
N LEU A 48 1.28 -1.49 -4.61
CA LEU A 48 1.27 -1.08 -6.01
C LEU A 48 0.61 -2.17 -6.86
N VAL A 49 -0.44 -1.80 -7.57
CA VAL A 49 -1.27 -2.69 -8.37
C VAL A 49 -1.24 -2.24 -9.83
N ALA A 50 -1.01 -3.18 -10.74
CA ALA A 50 -1.39 -3.05 -12.14
C ALA A 50 -2.89 -3.38 -12.23
N ASP A 51 -3.72 -2.34 -12.37
CA ASP A 51 -5.17 -2.50 -12.47
C ASP A 51 -5.69 -2.39 -13.91
N ASP A 52 -4.78 -2.28 -14.87
CA ASP A 52 -4.99 -2.33 -16.32
C ASP A 52 -5.05 -3.76 -16.87
N VAL A 53 -4.80 -4.77 -16.03
CA VAL A 53 -4.82 -6.20 -16.37
C VAL A 53 -5.84 -6.96 -15.51
N ASP A 54 -6.45 -8.00 -16.08
CA ASP A 54 -7.36 -8.91 -15.37
C ASP A 54 -6.78 -10.34 -15.36
N PRO A 55 -6.55 -10.95 -14.18
CA PRO A 55 -6.78 -10.41 -12.85
C PRO A 55 -5.79 -9.30 -12.47
N LYS A 56 -6.20 -8.38 -11.60
CA LYS A 56 -5.33 -7.34 -11.04
C LYS A 56 -4.08 -7.96 -10.43
N VAL A 57 -2.91 -7.40 -10.73
CA VAL A 57 -1.63 -7.94 -10.24
C VAL A 57 -0.98 -6.99 -9.24
N VAL A 58 -0.66 -7.51 -8.05
CA VAL A 58 0.17 -6.80 -7.07
C VAL A 58 1.64 -6.84 -7.53
N ILE A 59 2.17 -5.69 -7.91
CA ILE A 59 3.56 -5.56 -8.39
C ILE A 59 4.52 -5.47 -7.22
N THR A 60 4.20 -4.65 -6.21
CA THR A 60 5.11 -4.37 -5.11
C THR A 60 4.37 -3.99 -3.84
N VAL A 61 4.84 -4.52 -2.72
CA VAL A 61 4.37 -4.16 -1.38
C VAL A 61 5.56 -3.68 -0.54
N TYR A 62 5.40 -2.53 0.10
CA TYR A 62 6.38 -2.02 1.07
C TYR A 62 5.72 -1.08 2.06
N ARG A 63 6.41 -0.85 3.18
CA ARG A 63 6.04 0.16 4.17
C ARG A 63 7.10 1.26 4.23
N THR A 64 6.70 2.48 4.56
CA THR A 64 7.60 3.62 4.73
C THR A 64 7.15 4.53 5.86
N SER A 65 8.09 5.14 6.57
CA SER A 65 7.79 6.17 7.57
C SER A 65 7.61 7.56 6.94
N LYS A 66 7.89 7.71 5.64
CA LYS A 66 7.78 9.00 4.91
C LYS A 66 6.33 9.29 4.49
N ILE A 67 5.39 9.29 5.43
CA ILE A 67 3.96 9.40 5.15
C ILE A 67 3.66 10.68 4.34
N GLU A 68 4.16 11.83 4.79
CA GLU A 68 3.93 13.15 4.18
C GLU A 68 4.33 13.22 2.70
N LYS A 69 5.35 12.47 2.28
CA LYS A 69 5.78 12.43 0.87
C LYS A 69 4.72 11.81 -0.05
N TYR A 70 3.95 10.88 0.48
CA TYR A 70 3.12 9.94 -0.28
C TYR A 70 1.62 10.09 -0.01
N TRP A 71 1.27 10.73 1.12
CA TRP A 71 -0.09 11.04 1.49
C TRP A 71 -0.58 12.25 0.72
N ARG A 72 -1.78 12.17 0.15
CA ARG A 72 -2.42 13.31 -0.51
C ARG A 72 -3.44 13.90 0.43
N GLN A 73 -3.23 15.12 0.90
CA GLN A 73 -4.30 15.83 1.60
C GLN A 73 -5.40 16.18 0.58
N PRO A 74 -6.68 16.15 0.98
CA PRO A 74 -7.75 16.72 0.18
C PRO A 74 -7.54 18.22 -0.10
#